data_AF-A0A942I567-F1
#
_entry.id   AF-A0A942I567-F1
#
_cell.length_a   1.000
_cell.length_b   1.000
_cell.length_c   1.000
_cell.angle_alpha   90.00
_cell.angle_beta   90.00
_cell.angle_gamma   90.00
#
_symmetry.space_group_name_H-M   'P 1'
#
loop_
_entity.id
_entity.type
_entity.pdbx_description
1 polymer ?
#
loop_
_entity_poly.entity_id
_entity_poly.type
_entity_poly.pdbx_seq_one_letter_code
_entity_poly.pdbx_strand_id
1 'polypeptide(L)'
;MVRPIAMMVGVGSPAPDGLFDNGDDGERWLAFEQENDCVFWQPRRGTLATYSGRAFALGEDIVDNPGTYAFDCALNIFSDPVDWLRAKRDGIVALDWSRAFDRLRHVPRIAIAETLLPLYKRHMRPPRMPELFIIPGRRQAA
;
A
#
# COMPACT_ATOMS: atom_id res chain seq x y z
N MET A 1 19.89 21.21 16.39
CA MET A 1 20.58 20.73 15.17
C MET A 1 20.04 19.34 14.86
N VAL A 2 19.25 19.18 13.81
CA VAL A 2 18.72 17.87 13.42
C VAL A 2 19.83 17.13 12.68
N ARG A 3 20.20 15.93 13.14
CA ARG A 3 21.11 15.04 12.40
C ARG A 3 20.26 14.25 11.40
N PRO A 4 20.54 14.32 10.09
CA PRO A 4 19.80 13.51 9.13
C PRO A 4 20.09 12.03 9.39
N ILE A 5 19.03 11.21 9.32
CA ILE A 5 19.14 9.76 9.36
C ILE A 5 19.43 9.29 7.92
N ALA A 6 20.24 8.25 7.77
CA ALA A 6 20.49 7.67 6.45
C ALA A 6 19.18 7.21 5.79
N MET A 7 19.05 7.48 4.49
CA MET A 7 17.98 6.95 3.66
C MET A 7 18.59 6.07 2.58
N MET A 8 17.92 4.98 2.25
CA MET A 8 18.33 4.13 1.15
C MET A 8 18.05 4.81 -0.19
N VAL A 9 18.95 4.60 -1.15
CA VAL A 9 18.83 5.13 -2.50
C VAL A 9 19.07 4.00 -3.49
N GLY A 10 18.13 3.83 -4.43
CA GLY A 10 18.32 3.00 -5.62
C GLY A 10 18.73 3.86 -6.81
N VAL A 11 19.51 3.29 -7.73
CA VAL A 11 19.85 3.93 -9.01
C VAL A 11 19.26 3.07 -10.12
N GLY A 12 18.43 3.67 -10.97
CA GLY A 12 17.67 2.91 -11.95
C GLY A 12 16.49 3.65 -12.55
N SER A 13 15.57 2.88 -13.15
CA SER A 13 14.35 3.40 -13.77
C SER A 13 13.20 2.39 -13.66
N PRO A 14 11.93 2.85 -13.72
CA PRO A 14 10.78 1.96 -13.69
C PRO A 14 10.63 1.27 -15.05
N ALA A 15 10.49 -0.05 -15.02
CA ALA A 15 10.05 -0.84 -16.16
C ALA A 15 8.54 -0.64 -16.44
N PRO A 16 8.05 -1.00 -17.64
CA PRO A 16 6.64 -0.81 -18.01
C PRO A 16 5.63 -1.55 -17.12
N ASP A 17 6.06 -2.59 -16.41
CA ASP A 17 5.27 -3.36 -15.45
C ASP A 17 5.24 -2.76 -14.04
N GLY A 18 5.93 -1.62 -13.82
CA GLY A 18 6.02 -0.96 -12.52
C GLY A 18 7.11 -1.53 -11.61
N LEU A 19 7.92 -2.47 -12.10
CA LEU A 19 9.10 -2.96 -11.39
C LEU A 19 10.27 -1.99 -11.53
N PHE A 20 11.13 -1.95 -10.54
CA PHE A 20 12.33 -1.12 -10.56
C PHE A 20 13.49 -1.89 -11.19
N ASP A 21 14.01 -1.37 -12.30
CA ASP A 21 15.19 -1.90 -12.97
C ASP A 21 16.44 -1.17 -12.47
N ASN A 22 17.36 -1.92 -11.86
CA ASN A 22 18.59 -1.36 -11.30
C ASN A 22 19.61 -1.11 -12.42
N GLY A 23 20.22 0.07 -12.42
CA GLY A 23 21.25 0.40 -13.39
C GLY A 23 22.16 1.51 -12.89
N ASP A 24 23.45 1.42 -13.21
CA ASP A 24 24.47 2.35 -12.72
C ASP A 24 24.31 3.77 -13.31
N ASP A 25 23.69 3.88 -14.49
CA ASP A 25 23.46 5.15 -15.21
C ASP A 25 22.04 5.73 -15.02
N GLY A 26 21.28 5.18 -14.07
CA GLY A 26 19.89 5.56 -13.82
C GLY A 26 19.68 6.84 -12.99
N GLU A 27 18.42 7.23 -12.83
CA GLU A 27 18.06 8.29 -11.88
C GLU A 27 18.20 7.76 -10.43
N ARG A 28 18.34 8.66 -9.46
CA ARG A 28 18.34 8.31 -8.03
C ARG A 28 16.92 8.30 -7.48
N TRP A 29 16.55 7.22 -6.81
CA TRP A 29 15.24 6.98 -6.21
C TRP A 29 15.39 6.78 -4.71
N LEU A 30 14.47 7.36 -3.93
CA LEU A 30 14.39 7.03 -2.51
C LEU A 30 13.78 5.64 -2.36
N ALA A 31 14.45 4.77 -1.62
CA ALA A 31 14.02 3.39 -1.42
C ALA A 31 13.50 3.19 0.01
N PHE A 32 12.37 2.49 0.12
CA PHE A 32 11.66 2.21 1.37
C PHE A 32 11.39 0.72 1.46
N GLU A 33 12.04 0.05 2.42
CA GLU A 33 11.76 -1.35 2.73
C GLU A 33 10.31 -1.51 3.18
N GLN A 34 9.66 -2.54 2.66
CA GLN A 34 8.37 -3.05 3.12
C GLN A 34 8.61 -4.46 3.66
N GLU A 35 7.61 -5.06 4.30
CA GLU A 35 7.75 -6.42 4.88
C GLU A 35 8.22 -7.47 3.84
N ASN A 36 7.71 -7.39 2.62
CA ASN A 36 7.94 -8.38 1.57
C ASN A 36 8.39 -7.78 0.23
N ASP A 37 8.80 -6.50 0.21
CA ASP A 37 9.17 -5.78 -1.02
C ASP A 37 10.03 -4.54 -0.71
N CYS A 38 10.44 -3.82 -1.75
CA CYS A 38 10.98 -2.47 -1.61
C CYS A 38 10.24 -1.52 -2.56
N VAL A 39 9.82 -0.36 -2.06
CA VAL A 39 9.16 0.68 -2.85
C VAL A 39 10.15 1.79 -3.15
N PHE A 40 10.26 2.15 -4.41
CA PHE A 40 11.11 3.22 -4.91
C PHE A 40 10.25 4.43 -5.27
N TRP A 41 10.69 5.61 -4.87
CA TRP A 41 10.02 6.87 -5.20
C TRP A 41 10.98 7.87 -5.84
N GLN A 42 10.56 8.46 -6.96
CA GLN A 42 11.25 9.55 -7.63
C GLN A 42 10.53 10.88 -7.31
N PRO A 43 11.11 11.76 -6.47
CA PRO A 43 10.39 12.93 -5.96
C PRO A 43 10.08 14.01 -7.01
N ARG A 44 10.90 14.13 -8.06
CA ARG A 44 10.75 15.16 -9.10
C ARG A 44 9.60 14.85 -10.06
N ARG A 45 9.32 13.57 -10.31
CA ARG A 45 8.30 13.06 -11.22
C ARG A 45 7.06 12.55 -10.48
N GLY A 46 7.16 12.32 -9.17
CA GLY A 46 6.11 11.72 -8.38
C GLY A 46 5.87 10.25 -8.70
N THR A 47 6.80 9.59 -9.40
CA THR A 47 6.65 8.21 -9.85
C THR A 47 7.06 7.23 -8.75
N LEU A 48 6.32 6.13 -8.66
CA LEU A 48 6.60 5.03 -7.75
C LEU A 48 6.90 3.76 -8.56
N ALA A 49 7.78 2.91 -8.03
CA ALA A 49 8.09 1.59 -8.55
C ALA A 49 8.29 0.61 -7.39
N THR A 50 8.27 -0.68 -7.67
CA THR A 50 8.47 -1.73 -6.65
C THR A 50 9.58 -2.67 -7.06
N TYR A 51 10.23 -3.35 -6.13
CA TYR A 51 11.26 -4.34 -6.47
C TYR A 51 10.63 -5.60 -7.08
N SER A 52 9.53 -6.08 -6.51
CA SER A 52 8.93 -7.38 -6.88
C SER A 52 7.42 -7.34 -7.12
N GLY A 53 6.79 -6.17 -7.06
CA GLY A 53 5.34 -6.01 -7.23
C GLY A 53 4.52 -6.53 -6.04
N ARG A 54 5.16 -6.87 -4.92
CA ARG A 54 4.51 -7.48 -3.75
C ARG A 54 3.91 -6.45 -2.81
N ALA A 55 4.50 -5.26 -2.72
CA ALA A 55 3.92 -4.15 -1.99
C ALA A 55 2.66 -3.65 -2.69
N PHE A 56 1.57 -3.48 -1.94
CA PHE A 56 0.35 -2.82 -2.41
C PHE A 56 0.31 -1.35 -2.01
N ALA A 57 1.02 -0.97 -0.94
CA ALA A 57 1.17 0.41 -0.51
C ALA A 57 2.58 0.69 0.03
N LEU A 58 2.98 1.97 -0.02
CA LEU A 58 4.13 2.48 0.70
C LEU A 58 3.76 2.63 2.17
N GLY A 59 4.55 2.05 3.08
CA GLY A 59 4.26 2.01 4.52
C GLY A 59 3.23 0.94 4.91
N GLU A 60 3.10 -0.14 4.12
CA GLU A 60 2.05 -1.15 4.33
C GLU A 60 2.18 -1.94 5.64
N ASP A 61 3.33 -1.89 6.30
CA ASP A 61 3.61 -2.52 7.59
C ASP A 61 2.69 -2.03 8.72
N ILE A 62 2.22 -0.78 8.62
CA ILE A 62 1.34 -0.19 9.64
C ILE A 62 -0.10 -0.73 9.58
N VAL A 63 -0.49 -1.41 8.49
CA VAL A 63 -1.86 -1.92 8.29
C VAL A 63 -2.17 -3.07 9.24
N ASP A 64 -1.21 -3.96 9.47
CA ASP A 64 -1.37 -5.10 10.37
C ASP A 64 -0.90 -4.78 11.80
N ASN A 65 -0.37 -3.58 12.04
CA ASN A 65 0.06 -3.13 13.36
C ASN A 65 -1.14 -2.72 14.23
N PRO A 66 -1.39 -3.40 15.37
CA PRO A 66 -2.51 -3.04 16.26
C PRO A 66 -2.40 -1.62 16.84
N GLY A 67 -1.18 -1.10 16.99
CA GLY A 67 -0.91 0.23 17.53
C GLY A 67 -1.51 1.36 16.68
N THR A 68 -1.65 1.15 15.38
CA THR A 68 -2.28 2.07 14.41
C THR A 68 -3.72 2.41 14.78
N TYR A 69 -4.41 1.50 15.47
CA TYR A 69 -5.82 1.60 15.78
C TYR A 69 -6.09 1.82 17.28
N ALA A 70 -5.05 1.90 18.10
CA ALA A 70 -5.19 2.18 19.52
C ALA A 70 -5.73 3.61 19.74
N PHE A 71 -6.39 3.85 20.88
CA PHE A 71 -6.81 5.19 21.32
C PHE A 71 -7.60 6.00 20.26
N ASP A 72 -8.52 5.34 19.55
CA ASP A 72 -9.35 5.92 18.49
C ASP A 72 -8.59 6.44 17.25
N CYS A 73 -7.34 6.02 17.08
CA CYS A 73 -6.59 6.25 15.85
C CYS A 73 -7.18 5.45 14.67
N ALA A 74 -6.80 5.88 13.46
CA ALA A 74 -7.22 5.32 12.18
C ALA A 74 -6.01 5.14 11.27
N LEU A 75 -6.13 4.23 10.31
CA LEU A 75 -5.15 4.14 9.22
C LEU A 75 -5.29 5.36 8.32
N ASN A 76 -4.24 6.18 8.22
CA ASN A 76 -4.22 7.33 7.31
C ASN A 76 -3.81 6.87 5.90
N ILE A 77 -4.56 7.28 4.88
CA ILE A 77 -4.24 7.03 3.46
C ILE A 77 -4.02 8.38 2.77
N PHE A 78 -2.77 8.62 2.36
CA PHE A 78 -2.34 9.85 1.70
C PHE A 78 -2.36 9.71 0.19
N SER A 79 -2.57 10.84 -0.52
CA SER A 79 -2.56 10.91 -1.98
C SER A 79 -1.18 10.72 -2.59
N ASP A 80 -0.13 11.11 -1.87
CA ASP A 80 1.22 11.14 -2.38
C ASP A 80 2.27 10.97 -1.27
N PRO A 81 3.51 10.57 -1.63
CA PRO A 81 4.58 10.36 -0.66
C PRO A 81 5.05 11.62 0.07
N VAL A 82 4.82 12.83 -0.45
CA VAL A 82 5.26 14.06 0.22
C VAL A 82 4.41 14.30 1.46
N ASP A 83 3.09 14.20 1.34
CA ASP A 83 2.18 14.37 2.46
C ASP A 83 2.34 13.24 3.49
N TRP A 84 2.58 12.01 3.03
CA TRP A 84 2.96 10.89 3.90
C TRP A 84 4.25 11.16 4.69
N LEU A 85 5.31 11.68 4.04
CA LEU A 85 6.55 12.04 4.71
C LEU A 85 6.37 13.20 5.70
N ARG A 86 5.54 14.20 5.37
CA ARG A 86 5.18 15.31 6.27
C ARG A 86 4.44 14.82 7.51
N ALA A 87 3.61 13.79 7.35
CA ALA A 87 2.94 13.08 8.43
C ALA A 87 3.86 12.11 9.19
N LYS A 88 5.19 12.23 9.06
CA LYS A 88 6.18 11.35 9.72
C LYS A 88 5.98 9.87 9.39
N ARG A 89 5.47 9.57 8.19
CA ARG A 89 5.17 8.21 7.72
C ARG A 89 4.06 7.49 8.50
N ASP A 90 3.18 8.25 9.16
CA ASP A 90 2.05 7.71 9.92
C ASP A 90 0.87 7.36 9.02
N GLY A 91 0.98 6.26 8.29
CA GLY A 91 -0.05 5.77 7.37
C GLY A 91 0.54 5.19 6.09
N ILE A 92 -0.25 5.19 5.02
CA ILE A 92 0.14 4.58 3.73
C ILE A 92 -0.08 5.50 2.52
N VAL A 93 0.60 5.18 1.42
CA VAL A 93 0.27 5.64 0.06
C VAL A 93 0.00 4.42 -0.81
N ALA A 94 -1.23 4.28 -1.31
CA ALA A 94 -1.61 3.11 -2.12
C ALA A 94 -0.94 3.14 -3.51
N LEU A 95 -0.22 2.06 -3.84
CA LEU A 95 0.44 1.84 -5.14
C LEU A 95 -0.50 1.09 -6.09
N ASP A 96 -1.18 0.08 -5.56
CA ASP A 96 -2.05 -0.82 -6.32
C ASP A 96 -3.43 -0.94 -5.68
N TRP A 97 -4.37 -0.18 -6.24
CA TRP A 97 -5.75 -0.18 -5.79
C TRP A 97 -6.51 -1.48 -6.12
N SER A 98 -6.03 -2.32 -7.04
CA SER A 98 -6.68 -3.60 -7.33
C SER A 98 -6.61 -4.57 -6.15
N ARG A 99 -5.58 -4.46 -5.31
CA ARG A 99 -5.37 -5.25 -4.09
C ARG A 99 -5.92 -4.58 -2.82
N ALA A 100 -6.38 -3.33 -2.91
CA ALA A 100 -6.81 -2.55 -1.75
C ALA A 100 -7.95 -3.21 -0.97
N PHE A 101 -8.93 -3.84 -1.65
CA PHE A 101 -10.04 -4.50 -0.97
C PHE A 101 -9.54 -5.58 0.00
N ASP A 102 -8.74 -6.53 -0.48
CA ASP A 102 -8.29 -7.66 0.35
C ASP A 102 -7.38 -7.22 1.49
N ARG A 103 -6.58 -6.17 1.26
CA ARG A 103 -5.65 -5.63 2.25
C ARG A 103 -6.33 -4.74 3.30
N LEU A 104 -7.40 -4.03 2.93
CA LEU A 104 -8.03 -3.04 3.81
C LEU A 104 -9.37 -3.48 4.40
N ARG A 105 -9.99 -4.57 3.93
CA ARG A 105 -11.34 -5.00 4.38
C ARG A 105 -11.45 -5.29 5.89
N HIS A 106 -10.33 -5.56 6.56
CA HIS A 106 -10.29 -5.84 7.99
C HIS A 106 -9.89 -4.61 8.83
N VAL A 107 -9.52 -3.51 8.18
CA VAL A 107 -9.11 -2.28 8.86
C VAL A 107 -10.34 -1.62 9.51
N PRO A 108 -10.34 -1.39 10.83
CA PRO A 108 -11.53 -0.93 11.54
C PRO A 108 -11.89 0.54 11.25
N ARG A 109 -10.88 1.39 11.03
CA ARG A 109 -11.03 2.84 10.79
C ARG A 109 -9.99 3.33 9.80
N ILE A 110 -10.45 4.12 8.83
CA ILE A 110 -9.60 4.72 7.80
C ILE A 110 -9.88 6.23 7.74
N ALA A 111 -8.82 7.02 7.84
CA ALA A 111 -8.82 8.43 7.45
C ALA A 111 -8.15 8.53 6.08
N ILE A 112 -8.78 9.21 5.12
CA ILE A 112 -8.31 9.20 3.73
C ILE A 112 -8.33 10.62 3.16
N ALA A 113 -7.31 10.95 2.35
CA ALA A 113 -7.30 12.17 1.57
C ALA A 113 -8.56 12.29 0.68
N GLU A 114 -9.22 13.43 0.71
CA GLU A 114 -10.51 13.63 0.03
C GLU A 114 -10.46 13.31 -1.48
N THR A 115 -9.33 13.65 -2.12
CA THR A 115 -9.07 13.37 -3.54
C THR A 115 -9.10 11.88 -3.89
N LEU A 116 -8.83 11.00 -2.93
CA LEU A 116 -8.85 9.54 -3.11
C LEU A 116 -10.23 8.94 -2.87
N LEU A 117 -11.19 9.67 -2.32
CA LEU A 117 -12.49 9.11 -1.93
C LEU A 117 -13.25 8.43 -3.09
N PRO A 118 -13.29 8.98 -4.32
CA PRO A 118 -13.94 8.30 -5.45
C PRO A 118 -13.24 6.97 -5.81
N LEU A 119 -11.90 6.98 -5.78
CA LEU A 119 -11.08 5.81 -6.11
C LEU A 119 -11.25 4.73 -5.04
N TYR A 120 -11.17 5.10 -3.77
CA TYR A 120 -11.41 4.22 -2.64
C TYR A 120 -12.78 3.55 -2.72
N LYS A 121 -13.85 4.32 -2.94
CA LYS A 121 -15.22 3.76 -3.07
C LYS A 121 -15.36 2.77 -4.22
N ARG A 122 -14.63 2.97 -5.32
CA ARG A 122 -14.61 2.07 -6.48
C ARG A 122 -13.93 0.74 -6.14
N HIS A 123 -12.82 0.79 -5.43
CA HIS A 123 -11.97 -0.37 -5.16
C HIS A 123 -12.33 -1.13 -3.89
N MET A 124 -13.06 -0.53 -2.95
CA MET A 124 -13.53 -1.19 -1.73
C MET A 124 -14.79 -2.03 -1.95
N ARG A 125 -14.74 -2.90 -2.97
CA ARG A 125 -15.76 -3.89 -3.30
C ARG A 125 -15.07 -5.19 -3.69
N PRO A 126 -15.62 -6.37 -3.34
CA PRO A 126 -15.05 -7.63 -3.78
C PRO A 126 -14.96 -7.67 -5.31
N PRO A 127 -13.78 -7.95 -5.91
CA PRO A 127 -13.65 -8.02 -7.36
C PRO A 127 -14.41 -9.20 -7.96
N ARG A 128 -14.60 -10.28 -7.19
CA ARG A 128 -15.35 -11.47 -7.58
C ARG A 128 -16.04 -12.07 -6.36
N MET A 129 -17.36 -12.28 -6.46
CA MET A 129 -18.12 -13.02 -5.45
C MET A 129 -18.14 -14.50 -5.83
N PRO A 130 -17.96 -15.43 -4.87
CA PRO A 130 -18.10 -16.85 -5.13
C PRO A 130 -19.56 -17.21 -5.44
N GLU A 131 -19.77 -18.15 -6.34
CA GLU A 131 -21.06 -18.82 -6.51
C GLU A 131 -21.25 -19.83 -5.37
N LEU A 132 -22.42 -19.79 -4.71
CA LEU A 132 -22.73 -20.67 -3.60
C LEU A 132 -23.55 -21.87 -4.09
N PHE A 133 -23.03 -23.06 -3.81
CA PHE A 133 -23.74 -24.32 -4.02
C PHE A 133 -24.02 -24.98 -2.68
N ILE A 134 -25.23 -25.51 -2.49
CA ILE A 134 -25.65 -26.19 -1.26
C ILE A 134 -25.35 -27.68 -1.41
N ILE A 135 -24.58 -28.24 -0.48
CA ILE A 135 -24.41 -29.69 -0.36
C ILE A 135 -25.61 -30.25 0.43
N PRO A 136 -26.46 -31.10 -0.16
CA PRO A 136 -27.60 -31.65 0.54
C PRO A 136 -27.15 -32.62 1.64
N GLY A 137 -27.59 -32.37 2.88
CA GLY A 137 -27.38 -33.29 4.00
C GLY A 137 -28.22 -34.56 3.86
N ARG A 138 -27.62 -35.73 4.11
CA ARG A 138 -28.37 -36.99 4.25
C ARG A 138 -29.29 -36.86 5.47
N ARG A 139 -30.60 -36.80 5.24
CA ARG A 139 -31.61 -36.95 6.28
C ARG A 139 -31.54 -38.41 6.76
N GLN A 140 -30.96 -38.67 7.93
CA GLN A 140 -31.13 -39.97 8.58
C GLN A 140 -32.61 -40.08 8.96
N ALA A 141 -33.31 -41.04 8.37
CA ALA A 141 -34.66 -41.39 8.76
C ALA A 141 -34.61 -42.00 10.17
N ALA A 142 -35.59 -41.60 11.00
CA ALA A 142 -35.75 -41.94 12.41
C ALA A 142 -35.85 -43.45 12.69
#